data_AF-A0A1J7HGN2-F1
#
_entry.id   AF-A0A1J7HGN2-F1
#
_cell.length_a   1.000
_cell.length_b   1.000
_cell.length_c   1.000
_cell.angle_alpha   90.00
_cell.angle_beta   90.00
_cell.angle_gamma   90.00
#
_symmetry.space_group_name_H-M   'P 1'
#
loop_
_entity.id
_entity.type
_entity.pdbx_description
1 polymer ?
#
loop_
_entity_poly.entity_id
_entity_poly.type
_entity_poly.pdbx_seq_one_letter_code
_entity_poly.pdbx_strand_id
1 'polypeptide(L)'
;SSLSRFVSRGCKLVGCGSAVPKLQISNDDLAKIVDTNDEWISSRTGIRNRRVLSGNENLTNLAVEAAGKALQMAKVDPDDIDLILMCTSTPDDLFGNGPKIQKELGINKSVLAYDITAACSGFILGLISATSHIRGSGFQNVLVIGADAISRFVDWTDRGSCILFGDAAGAVLVQACNPEEDGLFSFDLHSDGDGQRHLNATLQQSEAGNAFDPNGSLLDFPPRRSAYSCIQMNGKEVFRFAVRKVPRSIESALSKAGLSVSSIDWLLLHQIGDESWQKKALVVVREYDEERHKVSLEKMEKLCEVGQRGKPSLVTDLMGDPICRIRHFPLHVMLVAEYGEEGEVVGVIRGCVKTVSRGNSIYVKLAYLLGLRVSQQHRPFGVYFLYGLHMEGKYGRKLMKGLCGFVHNMARDEGGCGVIVAELGQRDPVKEAVPHWRKFSWAEDMWCIKNLEDSREISEKCGPFDWSTSRSSSPVIFVDPRDF
;
A
#
# COMPACT_ATOMS: atom_id res chain seq x y z
N SER A 1 -40.52 20.40 -29.85
CA SER A 1 -39.08 20.50 -29.57
C SER A 1 -38.71 19.37 -28.63
N SER A 2 -37.85 18.44 -29.04
CA SER A 2 -37.32 17.45 -28.09
C SER A 2 -36.30 18.15 -27.20
N LEU A 3 -36.66 18.40 -25.95
CA LEU A 3 -35.70 18.76 -24.91
C LEU A 3 -34.62 17.66 -24.89
N SER A 4 -33.40 17.99 -25.31
CA SER A 4 -32.26 17.10 -25.16
C SER A 4 -32.01 16.92 -23.67
N ARG A 5 -32.60 15.86 -23.10
CA ARG A 5 -32.27 15.45 -21.74
C ARG A 5 -30.77 15.16 -21.71
N PHE A 6 -30.08 15.68 -20.69
CA PHE A 6 -28.67 15.40 -20.43
C PHE A 6 -28.43 13.89 -20.58
N VAL A 7 -27.66 13.52 -21.59
CA VAL A 7 -27.29 12.12 -21.83
C VAL A 7 -26.31 11.74 -20.74
N SER A 8 -26.60 10.68 -20.00
CA SER A 8 -25.64 10.05 -19.09
C SER A 8 -24.37 9.74 -19.90
N ARG A 9 -23.24 10.32 -19.52
CA ARG A 9 -21.93 10.11 -20.16
C ARG A 9 -20.93 9.67 -19.10
N GLY A 10 -20.03 8.77 -19.47
CA GLY A 10 -18.85 8.46 -18.69
C GLY A 10 -17.69 9.39 -19.04
N CYS A 11 -16.58 9.26 -18.34
CA CYS A 11 -15.33 9.90 -18.72
C CYS A 11 -14.14 8.94 -18.56
N LYS A 12 -13.10 9.12 -19.37
CA LYS A 12 -11.86 8.34 -19.29
C LYS A 12 -10.64 9.22 -19.53
N LEU A 13 -9.52 8.80 -18.96
CA LEU A 13 -8.23 9.45 -19.17
C LEU A 13 -7.60 8.84 -20.43
N VAL A 14 -7.33 9.65 -21.45
CA VAL A 14 -6.91 9.16 -22.78
C VAL A 14 -5.48 9.53 -23.14
N GLY A 15 -4.87 10.46 -22.41
CA GLY A 15 -3.48 10.83 -22.59
C GLY A 15 -2.96 11.59 -21.38
N CYS A 16 -1.66 11.47 -21.15
CA CYS A 16 -0.96 12.21 -20.11
C CYS A 16 0.38 12.74 -20.62
N GLY A 17 0.88 13.76 -19.95
CA GLY A 17 2.15 14.39 -20.29
C GLY A 17 2.75 15.09 -19.09
N SER A 18 4.06 15.31 -19.14
CA SER A 18 4.79 16.02 -18.10
C SER A 18 5.94 16.85 -18.68
N ALA A 19 6.30 17.89 -17.95
CA ALA A 19 7.43 18.75 -18.26
C ALA A 19 8.08 19.20 -16.95
N VAL A 20 9.40 19.33 -16.97
CA VAL A 20 10.19 19.79 -15.83
C VAL A 20 11.24 20.79 -16.30
N PRO A 21 11.63 21.76 -15.46
CA PRO A 21 12.73 22.66 -15.77
C PRO A 21 14.05 21.93 -16.05
N LYS A 22 14.95 22.60 -16.77
CA LYS A 22 16.29 22.09 -17.09
C LYS A 22 17.21 22.06 -15.89
N LEU A 23 17.18 23.10 -15.06
CA LEU A 23 18.04 23.17 -13.89
C LEU A 23 17.65 22.08 -12.88
N GLN A 24 18.63 21.24 -12.56
CA GLN A 24 18.52 20.20 -11.57
C GLN A 24 19.41 20.56 -10.38
N ILE A 25 18.82 20.55 -9.18
CA ILE A 25 19.52 20.81 -7.92
C ILE A 25 19.62 19.48 -7.18
N SER A 26 20.86 19.00 -7.01
CA SER A 26 21.14 17.80 -6.22
C SER A 26 21.13 18.10 -4.71
N ASN A 27 21.11 17.07 -3.89
CA ASN A 27 21.28 17.22 -2.44
C ASN A 27 22.66 17.79 -2.07
N ASP A 28 23.70 17.49 -2.85
CA ASP A 28 25.06 18.03 -2.64
C ASP A 28 25.15 19.52 -3.01
N ASP A 29 24.33 19.99 -3.96
CA ASP A 29 24.21 21.42 -4.25
C ASP A 29 23.54 22.16 -3.09
N LEU A 30 22.52 21.57 -2.46
CA LEU A 30 21.91 22.13 -1.25
C LEU A 30 22.88 22.17 -0.07
N ALA A 31 23.76 21.18 0.08
CA ALA A 31 24.78 21.15 1.13
C ALA A 31 25.78 22.32 1.05
N LYS A 32 25.87 23.01 -0.10
CA LYS A 32 26.71 24.21 -0.26
C LYS A 32 26.06 25.48 0.32
N ILE A 33 24.75 25.47 0.53
CA ILE A 33 23.97 26.65 0.98
C ILE A 33 23.36 26.49 2.37
N VAL A 34 23.09 25.26 2.81
CA VAL A 34 22.54 24.94 4.14
C VAL A 34 23.23 23.71 4.73
N ASP A 35 23.28 23.62 6.07
CA ASP A 35 23.90 22.50 6.79
C ASP A 35 23.10 21.19 6.65
N THR A 36 23.34 20.45 5.55
CA THR A 36 22.65 19.21 5.17
C THR A 36 23.56 18.29 4.34
N ASN A 37 23.08 17.09 3.98
CA ASN A 37 23.75 16.17 3.06
C ASN A 37 22.76 15.18 2.40
N ASP A 38 23.19 14.44 1.37
CA ASP A 38 22.34 13.47 0.64
C ASP A 38 21.77 12.39 1.55
N GLU A 39 22.57 11.82 2.44
CA GLU A 39 22.12 10.76 3.35
C GLU A 39 20.98 11.26 4.24
N TRP A 40 21.10 12.47 4.79
CA TRP A 40 20.12 13.07 5.66
C TRP A 40 18.80 13.38 4.93
N ILE A 41 18.87 13.92 3.71
CA ILE A 41 17.69 14.24 2.90
C ILE A 41 17.04 12.96 2.39
N SER A 42 17.78 12.11 1.67
CA SER A 42 17.22 10.95 0.99
C SER A 42 16.63 9.91 1.95
N SER A 43 17.23 9.71 3.13
CA SER A 43 16.69 8.78 4.15
C SER A 43 15.36 9.23 4.75
N ARG A 44 15.07 10.53 4.71
CA ARG A 44 13.84 11.13 5.27
C ARG A 44 12.79 11.37 4.20
N THR A 45 13.21 11.79 3.02
CA THR A 45 12.28 12.28 2.00
C THR A 45 12.22 11.43 0.75
N GLY A 46 13.20 10.54 0.54
CA GLY A 46 13.39 9.83 -0.72
C GLY A 46 13.91 10.71 -1.87
N ILE A 47 14.02 12.03 -1.67
CA ILE A 47 14.36 12.97 -2.75
C ILE A 47 15.88 13.06 -2.90
N ARG A 48 16.38 12.79 -4.11
CA ARG A 48 17.79 12.96 -4.48
C ARG A 48 18.07 14.25 -5.26
N ASN A 49 17.08 14.69 -6.04
CA ASN A 49 17.19 15.83 -6.92
C ASN A 49 15.84 16.55 -7.00
N ARG A 50 15.87 17.87 -7.16
CA ARG A 50 14.70 18.66 -7.59
C ARG A 50 14.99 19.45 -8.85
N ARG A 51 13.92 19.83 -9.56
CA ARG A 51 13.98 20.71 -10.73
C ARG A 51 13.48 22.09 -10.33
N VAL A 52 14.14 23.14 -10.79
CA VAL A 52 13.80 24.52 -10.46
C VAL A 52 13.85 25.37 -11.72
N LEU A 53 12.88 26.26 -11.90
CA LEU A 53 12.87 27.18 -13.03
C LEU A 53 14.13 28.06 -13.04
N SER A 54 14.72 28.24 -14.22
CA SER A 54 15.94 29.03 -14.38
C SER A 54 15.94 29.83 -15.68
N GLY A 55 16.68 30.95 -15.70
CA GLY A 55 16.83 31.78 -16.90
C GLY A 55 15.50 32.28 -17.45
N ASN A 56 15.18 31.90 -18.69
CA ASN A 56 13.96 32.30 -19.40
C ASN A 56 12.83 31.26 -19.32
N GLU A 57 12.98 30.20 -18.52
CA GLU A 57 11.91 29.22 -18.29
C GLU A 57 10.79 29.86 -17.45
N ASN A 58 9.54 29.51 -17.75
CA ASN A 58 8.38 29.95 -16.99
C ASN A 58 7.37 28.79 -16.86
N LEU A 59 6.41 28.93 -15.95
CA LEU A 59 5.47 27.87 -15.62
C LEU A 59 4.50 27.59 -16.78
N THR A 60 4.08 28.65 -17.49
CA THR A 60 3.20 28.57 -18.66
C THR A 60 3.78 27.66 -19.73
N ASN A 61 5.06 27.83 -20.08
CA ASN A 61 5.73 27.01 -21.10
C ASN A 61 5.80 25.54 -20.69
N LEU A 62 6.05 25.24 -19.40
CA LEU A 62 6.05 23.86 -18.90
C LEU A 62 4.64 23.25 -18.99
N ALA A 63 3.61 24.03 -18.63
CA ALA A 63 2.22 23.62 -18.75
C ALA A 63 1.83 23.31 -20.21
N VAL A 64 2.25 24.16 -21.16
CA VAL A 64 2.05 23.96 -22.61
C VAL A 64 2.76 22.71 -23.10
N GLU A 65 4.01 22.48 -22.68
CA GLU A 65 4.77 21.28 -23.05
C GLU A 65 4.10 20.00 -22.50
N ALA A 66 3.70 20.00 -21.23
CA ALA A 66 3.00 18.86 -20.62
C ALA A 66 1.66 18.59 -21.32
N ALA A 67 0.89 19.65 -21.59
CA ALA A 67 -0.36 19.57 -22.35
C ALA A 67 -0.15 19.01 -23.75
N GLY A 68 0.82 19.53 -24.51
CA GLY A 68 1.14 19.06 -25.85
C GLY A 68 1.48 17.56 -25.88
N LYS A 69 2.25 17.08 -24.90
CA LYS A 69 2.54 15.63 -24.75
C LYS A 69 1.29 14.81 -24.43
N ALA A 70 0.38 15.32 -23.59
CA ALA A 70 -0.88 14.65 -23.28
C ALA A 70 -1.78 14.52 -24.52
N LEU A 71 -1.89 15.59 -25.31
CA LEU A 71 -2.64 15.59 -26.57
C LEU A 71 -2.02 14.65 -27.61
N GLN A 72 -0.68 14.65 -27.71
CA GLN A 72 0.05 13.75 -28.60
C GLN A 72 -0.19 12.27 -28.22
N MET A 73 -0.14 11.93 -26.93
CA MET A 73 -0.43 10.58 -26.43
C MET A 73 -1.88 10.18 -26.74
N ALA A 74 -2.83 11.09 -26.55
CA ALA A 74 -4.24 10.87 -26.85
C ALA A 74 -4.55 10.85 -28.35
N LYS A 75 -3.64 11.36 -29.20
CA LYS A 75 -3.85 11.61 -30.64
C LYS A 75 -5.07 12.51 -30.89
N VAL A 76 -5.22 13.55 -30.07
CA VAL A 76 -6.30 14.55 -30.18
C VAL A 76 -5.72 15.86 -30.70
N ASP A 77 -6.39 16.45 -31.69
CA ASP A 77 -6.01 17.76 -32.22
C ASP A 77 -6.27 18.84 -31.17
N PRO A 78 -5.37 19.82 -30.96
CA PRO A 78 -5.63 20.95 -30.06
C PRO A 78 -6.98 21.64 -30.29
N ASP A 79 -7.42 21.76 -31.55
CA ASP A 79 -8.71 22.37 -31.88
C ASP A 79 -9.92 21.53 -31.44
N ASP A 80 -9.75 20.28 -31.03
CA ASP A 80 -10.84 19.44 -30.51
C ASP A 80 -11.01 19.55 -28.98
N ILE A 81 -10.23 20.39 -28.30
CA ILE A 81 -10.38 20.67 -26.87
C ILE A 81 -11.55 21.61 -26.64
N ASP A 82 -12.39 21.31 -25.65
CA ASP A 82 -13.55 22.14 -25.30
C ASP A 82 -13.32 22.98 -24.03
N LEU A 83 -12.40 22.54 -23.16
CA LEU A 83 -12.11 23.18 -21.88
C LEU A 83 -10.67 22.93 -21.43
N ILE A 84 -10.02 23.98 -20.91
CA ILE A 84 -8.72 23.89 -20.24
C ILE A 84 -8.88 24.30 -18.77
N LEU A 85 -8.48 23.39 -17.87
CA LEU A 85 -8.42 23.61 -16.43
C LEU A 85 -6.95 23.66 -15.98
N MET A 86 -6.45 24.86 -15.70
CA MET A 86 -5.11 25.07 -15.19
C MET A 86 -5.11 25.09 -13.66
N CYS A 87 -4.58 24.06 -13.03
CA CYS A 87 -4.52 23.91 -11.59
C CYS A 87 -3.13 24.36 -11.10
N THR A 88 -3.06 25.53 -10.46
CA THR A 88 -1.81 26.10 -9.97
C THR A 88 -2.05 26.99 -8.76
N SER A 89 -1.07 27.10 -7.88
CA SER A 89 -1.05 28.12 -6.82
C SER A 89 0.10 29.12 -7.00
N THR A 90 0.82 29.00 -8.11
CA THR A 90 2.02 29.79 -8.40
C THR A 90 2.03 30.29 -9.85
N PRO A 91 0.94 30.94 -10.31
CA PRO A 91 0.81 31.33 -11.70
C PRO A 91 1.89 32.35 -12.11
N ASP A 92 2.17 32.44 -13.41
CA ASP A 92 3.08 33.48 -13.93
C ASP A 92 2.36 34.84 -14.01
N ASP A 93 1.03 34.81 -14.17
CA ASP A 93 0.15 35.97 -14.20
C ASP A 93 -0.88 35.89 -13.05
N LEU A 94 -1.08 36.99 -12.33
CA LEU A 94 -2.05 37.06 -11.24
C LEU A 94 -3.50 36.77 -11.70
N PHE A 95 -3.81 37.04 -12.97
CA PHE A 95 -5.11 36.76 -13.58
C PHE A 95 -5.23 35.34 -14.16
N GLY A 96 -4.21 34.50 -13.97
CA GLY A 96 -4.20 33.10 -14.39
C GLY A 96 -3.51 32.86 -15.73
N ASN A 97 -3.14 31.60 -15.97
CA ASN A 97 -2.39 31.17 -17.15
C ASN A 97 -3.28 30.48 -18.21
N GLY A 98 -4.51 30.06 -17.88
CA GLY A 98 -5.37 29.23 -18.72
C GLY A 98 -5.56 29.76 -20.16
N PRO A 99 -6.03 31.00 -20.36
CA PRO A 99 -6.19 31.58 -21.70
C PRO A 99 -4.88 31.71 -22.48
N LYS A 100 -3.75 31.90 -21.79
CA LYS A 100 -2.44 31.98 -22.43
C LYS A 100 -2.00 30.59 -22.94
N ILE A 101 -2.23 29.54 -22.16
CA ILE A 101 -1.99 28.14 -22.57
C ILE A 101 -2.84 27.80 -23.81
N GLN A 102 -4.11 28.20 -23.84
CA GLN A 102 -4.99 28.02 -25.00
C GLN A 102 -4.36 28.58 -26.28
N LYS A 103 -3.88 29.83 -26.22
CA LYS A 103 -3.20 30.49 -27.34
C LYS A 103 -1.91 29.78 -27.73
N GLU A 104 -1.08 29.40 -26.75
CA GLU A 104 0.23 28.79 -27.01
C GLU A 104 0.15 27.35 -27.54
N LEU A 105 -0.93 26.63 -27.24
CA LEU A 105 -1.25 25.33 -27.86
C LEU A 105 -1.74 25.45 -29.31
N GLY A 106 -1.94 26.67 -29.83
CA GLY A 106 -2.40 26.90 -31.19
C GLY A 106 -3.87 26.59 -31.42
N ILE A 107 -4.68 26.63 -30.36
CA ILE A 107 -6.13 26.41 -30.44
C ILE A 107 -6.76 27.66 -31.08
N ASN A 108 -7.44 27.47 -32.20
CA ASN A 108 -8.06 28.53 -32.98
C ASN A 108 -9.53 28.75 -32.60
N LYS A 109 -10.17 27.73 -32.01
CA LYS A 109 -11.55 27.83 -31.52
C LYS A 109 -11.61 28.64 -30.21
N SER A 110 -12.76 29.29 -29.99
CA SER A 110 -13.07 29.96 -28.72
C SER A 110 -13.36 28.91 -27.64
N VAL A 111 -12.31 28.45 -26.97
CA VAL A 111 -12.34 27.44 -25.91
C VAL A 111 -12.37 28.11 -24.55
N LEU A 112 -13.14 27.56 -23.61
CA LEU A 112 -13.15 28.03 -22.22
C LEU A 112 -11.83 27.61 -21.55
N ALA A 113 -11.12 28.55 -20.93
CA ALA A 113 -9.88 28.27 -20.22
C ALA A 113 -9.81 29.12 -18.95
N TYR A 114 -9.56 28.49 -17.81
CA TYR A 114 -9.44 29.18 -16.53
C TYR A 114 -8.59 28.42 -15.52
N ASP A 115 -8.19 29.11 -14.46
CA ASP A 115 -7.32 28.58 -13.41
C ASP A 115 -8.10 28.14 -12.17
N ILE A 116 -7.61 27.10 -11.50
CA ILE A 116 -8.11 26.58 -10.23
C ILE A 116 -6.98 26.68 -9.20
N THR A 117 -7.15 27.57 -8.23
CA THR A 117 -6.22 27.74 -7.11
C THR A 117 -6.69 26.94 -5.92
N ALA A 118 -6.02 25.81 -5.64
CA ALA A 118 -6.33 24.97 -4.48
C ALA A 118 -5.09 24.24 -3.92
N ALA A 119 -3.93 24.90 -3.92
CA ALA A 119 -2.65 24.31 -3.51
C ALA A 119 -2.42 22.94 -4.20
N CYS A 120 -1.75 22.02 -3.51
CA CYS A 120 -1.38 20.72 -4.06
C CYS A 120 -2.57 19.79 -4.38
N SER A 121 -3.79 20.08 -3.89
CA SER A 121 -4.99 19.29 -4.24
C SER A 121 -5.65 19.77 -5.54
N GLY A 122 -5.15 20.86 -6.14
CA GLY A 122 -5.70 21.47 -7.34
C GLY A 122 -5.92 20.49 -8.48
N PHE A 123 -4.95 19.61 -8.77
CA PHE A 123 -5.06 18.64 -9.86
C PHE A 123 -6.25 17.68 -9.68
N ILE A 124 -6.48 17.16 -8.46
CA ILE A 124 -7.61 16.27 -8.16
C ILE A 124 -8.94 17.02 -8.28
N LEU A 125 -9.00 18.28 -7.80
CA LEU A 125 -10.18 19.12 -7.97
C LEU A 125 -10.45 19.45 -9.44
N GLY A 126 -9.41 19.67 -10.24
CA GLY A 126 -9.49 19.83 -11.68
C GLY A 126 -10.04 18.58 -12.36
N LEU A 127 -9.56 17.40 -11.98
CA LEU A 127 -10.04 16.12 -12.53
C LEU A 127 -11.53 15.87 -12.25
N ILE A 128 -11.97 16.15 -11.02
CA ILE A 128 -13.38 16.00 -10.62
C ILE A 128 -14.25 17.07 -11.28
N SER A 129 -13.72 18.27 -11.45
CA SER A 129 -14.39 19.37 -12.17
C SER A 129 -14.54 19.03 -13.67
N ALA A 130 -13.51 18.49 -14.31
CA ALA A 130 -13.57 18.01 -15.70
C ALA A 130 -14.65 16.95 -15.89
N THR A 131 -14.71 15.98 -14.97
CA THR A 131 -15.77 14.95 -14.96
C THR A 131 -17.16 15.59 -14.85
N SER A 132 -17.32 16.56 -13.94
CA SER A 132 -18.58 17.26 -13.74
C SER A 132 -19.02 18.04 -14.99
N HIS A 133 -18.08 18.67 -15.70
CA HIS A 133 -18.33 19.36 -16.96
C HIS A 133 -18.71 18.39 -18.09
N ILE A 134 -18.06 17.24 -18.19
CA ILE A 134 -18.40 16.20 -19.18
C ILE A 134 -19.82 15.67 -18.92
N ARG A 135 -20.12 15.30 -17.68
CA ARG A 135 -21.40 14.69 -17.28
C ARG A 135 -22.56 15.68 -17.29
N GLY A 136 -22.32 16.89 -16.81
CA GLY A 136 -23.35 17.90 -16.55
C GLY A 136 -23.48 19.00 -17.61
N SER A 137 -22.47 19.21 -18.45
CA SER A 137 -22.44 20.32 -19.41
C SER A 137 -22.08 19.90 -20.83
N GLY A 138 -21.81 18.61 -21.07
CA GLY A 138 -21.66 18.05 -22.42
C GLY A 138 -20.30 18.31 -23.09
N PHE A 139 -19.29 18.74 -22.35
CA PHE A 139 -17.91 18.82 -22.85
C PHE A 139 -17.43 17.43 -23.31
N GLN A 140 -16.67 17.37 -24.41
CA GLN A 140 -16.10 16.13 -24.95
C GLN A 140 -14.67 15.93 -24.51
N ASN A 141 -13.83 16.96 -24.65
CA ASN A 141 -12.40 16.90 -24.36
C ASN A 141 -12.02 18.01 -23.38
N VAL A 142 -11.69 17.61 -22.15
CA VAL A 142 -11.26 18.54 -21.09
C VAL A 142 -9.80 18.27 -20.76
N LEU A 143 -8.95 19.27 -20.98
CA LEU A 143 -7.54 19.24 -20.65
C LEU A 143 -7.34 19.73 -19.21
N VAL A 144 -6.85 18.86 -18.34
CA VAL A 144 -6.55 19.18 -16.93
C VAL A 144 -5.04 19.26 -16.77
N ILE A 145 -4.55 20.40 -16.32
CA ILE A 145 -3.12 20.66 -16.14
C ILE A 145 -2.87 20.95 -14.67
N GLY A 146 -1.92 20.26 -14.05
CA GLY A 146 -1.38 20.62 -12.74
C GLY A 146 0.04 21.11 -12.92
N ALA A 147 0.32 22.37 -12.59
CA ALA A 147 1.67 22.89 -12.69
C ALA A 147 1.96 23.91 -11.59
N ASP A 148 3.13 23.79 -10.96
CA ASP A 148 3.58 24.74 -9.95
C ASP A 148 5.07 25.06 -10.09
N ALA A 149 5.36 26.35 -9.88
CA ALA A 149 6.66 26.97 -9.70
C ALA A 149 6.87 27.31 -8.21
N ILE A 150 6.64 26.31 -7.35
CA ILE A 150 6.62 26.46 -5.89
C ILE A 150 7.96 26.95 -5.33
N SER A 151 9.06 26.69 -6.04
CA SER A 151 10.42 27.13 -5.70
C SER A 151 10.55 28.64 -5.48
N ARG A 152 9.68 29.44 -6.12
CA ARG A 152 9.62 30.91 -5.98
C ARG A 152 9.22 31.36 -4.57
N PHE A 153 8.56 30.49 -3.82
CA PHE A 153 8.05 30.73 -2.47
C PHE A 153 8.76 29.86 -1.43
N VAL A 154 9.93 29.32 -1.75
CA VAL A 154 10.75 28.54 -0.82
C VAL A 154 11.80 29.44 -0.19
N ASP A 155 11.93 29.36 1.15
CA ASP A 155 13.08 29.92 1.84
C ASP A 155 14.26 28.95 1.70
N TRP A 156 15.20 29.27 0.80
CA TRP A 156 16.37 28.43 0.52
C TRP A 156 17.40 28.40 1.66
N THR A 157 17.22 29.22 2.70
CA THR A 157 18.05 29.20 3.90
C THR A 157 17.46 28.31 5.00
N ASP A 158 16.17 27.98 4.92
CA ASP A 158 15.50 27.06 5.83
C ASP A 158 15.66 25.60 5.37
N ARG A 159 16.57 24.88 6.03
CA ARG A 159 16.79 23.44 5.81
C ARG A 159 15.51 22.60 5.96
N GLY A 160 14.55 23.03 6.80
CA GLY A 160 13.32 22.29 7.05
C GLY A 160 12.38 22.20 5.86
N SER A 161 12.41 23.20 4.97
CA SER A 161 11.49 23.32 3.85
C SER A 161 12.18 23.27 2.48
N CYS A 162 13.38 23.82 2.33
CA CYS A 162 14.07 23.93 1.03
C CYS A 162 14.41 22.57 0.38
N ILE A 163 14.44 21.51 1.19
CA ILE A 163 14.70 20.14 0.76
C ILE A 163 13.49 19.46 0.11
N LEU A 164 12.28 20.03 0.19
CA LEU A 164 11.05 19.32 -0.20
C LEU A 164 10.56 19.68 -1.58
N PHE A 165 10.80 20.91 -2.00
CA PHE A 165 10.05 21.54 -3.07
C PHE A 165 10.83 21.59 -4.39
N GLY A 166 10.08 21.54 -5.49
CA GLY A 166 10.59 21.66 -6.85
C GLY A 166 9.44 22.00 -7.81
N ASP A 167 9.80 22.38 -9.02
CA ASP A 167 8.87 22.87 -10.03
C ASP A 167 8.63 21.81 -11.11
N ALA A 168 7.38 21.69 -11.54
CA ALA A 168 6.98 20.75 -12.58
C ALA A 168 5.60 21.11 -13.15
N ALA A 169 5.31 20.53 -14.31
CA ALA A 169 3.97 20.47 -14.89
C ALA A 169 3.61 19.03 -15.26
N GLY A 170 2.35 18.68 -15.05
CA GLY A 170 1.71 17.46 -15.53
C GLY A 170 0.36 17.80 -16.17
N ALA A 171 -0.04 17.04 -17.16
CA ALA A 171 -1.34 17.21 -17.82
C ALA A 171 -1.99 15.87 -18.12
N VAL A 172 -3.31 15.85 -18.09
CA VAL A 172 -4.15 14.72 -18.49
C VAL A 172 -5.29 15.21 -19.36
N LEU A 173 -5.54 14.51 -20.46
CA LEU A 173 -6.74 14.72 -21.26
C LEU A 173 -7.85 13.78 -20.75
N VAL A 174 -8.96 14.37 -20.34
CA VAL A 174 -10.18 13.68 -19.92
C VAL A 174 -11.18 13.74 -21.06
N GLN A 175 -11.61 12.59 -21.54
CA GLN A 175 -12.50 12.48 -22.69
C GLN A 175 -13.83 11.84 -22.30
N ALA A 176 -14.93 12.37 -22.83
CA ALA A 176 -16.26 11.79 -22.71
C ALA A 176 -16.29 10.40 -23.36
N CYS A 177 -16.96 9.46 -22.70
CA CYS A 177 -17.17 8.11 -23.21
C CYS A 177 -18.58 7.62 -22.92
N ASN A 178 -18.89 6.42 -23.40
CA ASN A 178 -20.12 5.75 -23.02
C ASN A 178 -20.08 5.41 -21.52
N PRO A 179 -21.22 5.41 -20.82
CA PRO A 179 -21.28 5.11 -19.38
C PRO A 179 -20.67 3.77 -18.97
N GLU A 180 -20.67 2.78 -19.86
CA GLU A 180 -20.09 1.46 -19.61
C GLU A 180 -18.55 1.46 -19.58
N GLU A 181 -17.92 2.51 -20.11
CA GLU A 181 -16.46 2.69 -20.15
C GLU A 181 -15.96 3.71 -19.12
N ASP A 182 -16.83 4.14 -18.19
CA ASP A 182 -16.52 5.20 -17.24
C ASP A 182 -15.37 4.82 -16.32
N GLY A 183 -14.30 5.60 -16.36
CA GLY A 183 -13.07 5.39 -15.61
C GLY A 183 -13.04 6.08 -14.25
N LEU A 184 -14.03 6.92 -13.92
CA LEU A 184 -14.13 7.58 -12.62
C LEU A 184 -15.36 7.11 -11.83
N PHE A 185 -15.16 6.11 -10.97
CA PHE A 185 -16.22 5.49 -10.18
C PHE A 185 -16.80 6.39 -9.09
N SER A 186 -15.94 7.05 -8.31
CA SER A 186 -16.37 7.92 -7.21
C SER A 186 -15.23 8.82 -6.74
N PHE A 187 -15.58 9.78 -5.88
CA PHE A 187 -14.62 10.63 -5.18
C PHE A 187 -15.17 11.06 -3.83
N ASP A 188 -14.28 11.55 -2.98
CA ASP A 188 -14.58 12.11 -1.68
C ASP A 188 -13.67 13.33 -1.45
N LEU A 189 -14.29 14.49 -1.23
CA LEU A 189 -13.60 15.77 -1.15
C LEU A 189 -14.04 16.51 0.11
N HIS A 190 -13.07 17.04 0.85
CA HIS A 190 -13.28 17.75 2.10
C HIS A 190 -12.30 18.91 2.25
N SER A 191 -12.61 19.84 3.13
CA SER A 191 -11.71 20.94 3.51
C SER A 191 -11.78 21.18 5.01
N ASP A 192 -10.65 21.57 5.59
CA ASP A 192 -10.53 21.97 6.99
C ASP A 192 -9.95 23.40 7.02
N GLY A 193 -10.83 24.39 7.21
CA GLY A 193 -10.44 25.80 7.20
C GLY A 193 -9.48 26.18 8.34
N ASP A 194 -9.53 25.44 9.45
CA ASP A 194 -8.66 25.67 10.61
C ASP A 194 -7.21 25.24 10.34
N GLY A 195 -6.98 24.40 9.33
CA GLY A 195 -5.67 23.86 8.97
C GLY A 195 -4.72 24.89 8.38
N GLN A 196 -5.20 26.05 7.91
CA GLN A 196 -4.38 27.08 7.27
C GLN A 196 -3.19 27.53 8.13
N ARG A 197 -3.34 27.56 9.46
CA ARG A 197 -2.25 27.91 10.40
C ARG A 197 -1.03 26.97 10.33
N HIS A 198 -1.20 25.78 9.76
CA HIS A 198 -0.17 24.75 9.66
C HIS A 198 0.51 24.70 8.28
N LEU A 199 -0.09 25.29 7.25
CA LEU A 199 0.50 25.36 5.92
C LEU A 199 -0.06 26.58 5.16
N ASN A 200 0.77 27.59 4.93
CA ASN A 200 0.35 28.81 4.25
C ASN A 200 1.51 29.56 3.60
N ALA A 201 1.16 30.42 2.65
CA ALA A 201 2.00 31.50 2.14
C ALA A 201 1.11 32.75 2.07
N THR A 202 1.21 33.63 3.06
CA THR A 202 0.29 34.77 3.24
C THR A 202 0.85 36.02 2.59
N LEU A 203 -0.03 36.97 2.28
CA LEU A 203 0.40 38.29 1.82
C LEU A 203 1.24 38.94 2.94
N GLN A 204 2.48 39.32 2.63
CA GLN A 204 3.29 40.12 3.55
C GLN A 204 2.67 41.51 3.61
N GLN A 205 1.96 41.78 4.70
CA GLN A 205 1.59 43.13 5.06
C GLN A 205 2.86 43.80 5.59
N SER A 206 3.34 44.84 4.90
CA SER A 206 4.24 45.78 5.57
C SER A 206 3.49 46.29 6.80
N GLU A 207 4.14 46.33 7.96
CA GLU A 207 3.62 46.98 9.16
C GLU A 207 2.96 48.30 8.72
N ALA A 208 1.64 48.35 8.79
CA ALA A 208 0.89 49.51 8.36
C ALA A 208 1.21 50.63 9.35
N GLY A 209 2.27 51.38 9.08
CA GLY A 209 2.35 52.76 9.52
C GLY A 209 1.10 53.47 9.03
N ASN A 210 0.51 54.32 9.86
CA ASN A 210 -0.67 55.08 9.48
C ASN A 210 -0.46 55.68 8.08
N ALA A 211 -1.43 55.49 7.18
CA ALA A 211 -1.40 56.01 5.81
C ALA A 211 -1.21 57.55 5.76
N PHE A 212 -1.41 58.20 6.91
CA PHE A 212 -1.21 59.61 7.16
C PHE A 212 -0.27 59.80 8.36
N ASP A 213 0.64 60.75 8.25
CA ASP A 213 1.34 61.26 9.43
C ASP A 213 0.36 62.00 10.37
N PRO A 214 0.75 62.36 11.61
CA PRO A 214 -0.08 63.14 12.52
C PRO A 214 -0.52 64.52 11.98
N ASN A 215 0.09 64.99 10.88
CA ASN A 215 -0.22 66.25 10.20
C ASN A 215 -1.10 66.05 8.95
N GLY A 216 -1.54 64.83 8.64
CA GLY A 216 -2.39 64.52 7.50
C GLY A 216 -1.67 64.34 6.16
N SER A 217 -0.33 64.26 6.15
CA SER A 217 0.45 63.98 4.94
C SER A 217 0.46 62.49 4.60
N LEU A 218 0.19 62.16 3.33
CA LEU A 218 0.25 60.80 2.80
C LEU A 218 1.68 60.25 2.89
N LEU A 219 1.90 59.26 3.76
CA LEU A 219 3.21 58.64 3.97
C LEU A 219 3.46 57.44 3.04
N ASP A 220 2.41 56.68 2.71
CA ASP A 220 2.51 55.40 2.01
C ASP A 220 1.90 55.44 0.60
N PHE A 221 2.22 56.47 -0.18
CA PHE A 221 1.89 56.54 -1.61
C PHE A 221 3.13 56.83 -2.48
N PRO A 222 3.38 56.04 -3.55
CA PRO A 222 2.57 54.93 -4.04
C PRO A 222 2.62 53.69 -3.11
N PRO A 223 1.58 52.84 -3.13
CA PRO A 223 1.55 51.62 -2.31
C PRO A 223 2.78 50.76 -2.59
N ARG A 224 3.34 50.16 -1.53
CA ARG A 224 4.43 49.20 -1.68
C ARG A 224 3.96 48.01 -2.50
N ARG A 225 4.89 47.40 -3.25
CA ARG A 225 4.60 46.17 -3.98
C ARG A 225 4.24 45.07 -2.99
N SER A 226 3.05 44.49 -3.15
CA SER A 226 2.63 43.33 -2.39
C SER A 226 3.44 42.10 -2.81
N ALA A 227 3.85 41.29 -1.85
CA ALA A 227 4.49 40.01 -2.07
C ALA A 227 3.91 38.97 -1.10
N TYR A 228 3.89 37.71 -1.50
CA TYR A 228 3.56 36.62 -0.59
C TYR A 228 4.80 36.20 0.21
N SER A 229 4.59 35.64 1.40
CA SER A 229 5.65 35.06 2.21
C SER A 229 6.22 33.80 1.56
N CYS A 230 7.41 33.39 2.01
CA CYS A 230 7.83 32.01 1.81
C CYS A 230 6.85 31.06 2.52
N ILE A 231 6.76 29.83 2.03
CA ILE A 231 5.89 28.78 2.56
C ILE A 231 6.24 28.55 4.02
N GLN A 232 5.23 28.70 4.88
CA GLN A 232 5.29 28.36 6.29
C GLN A 232 4.59 27.01 6.48
N MET A 233 5.29 26.05 7.07
CA MET A 233 4.75 24.70 7.25
C MET A 233 5.10 24.10 8.61
N ASN A 234 4.08 23.58 9.30
CA ASN A 234 4.23 22.65 10.42
C ASN A 234 4.02 21.22 9.92
N GLY A 235 5.10 20.60 9.42
CA GLY A 235 5.04 19.27 8.79
C GLY A 235 4.47 18.18 9.70
N LYS A 236 4.68 18.28 11.02
CA LYS A 236 4.17 17.31 12.00
C LYS A 236 2.64 17.32 12.08
N GLU A 237 2.04 18.51 12.13
CA GLU A 237 0.57 18.63 12.19
C GLU A 237 -0.08 18.31 10.85
N VAL A 238 0.54 18.71 9.73
CA VAL A 238 0.09 18.33 8.38
C VAL A 238 0.11 16.81 8.20
N PHE A 239 1.19 16.15 8.62
CA PHE A 239 1.29 14.68 8.62
C PHE A 239 0.19 14.04 9.49
N ARG A 240 0.01 14.52 10.73
CA ARG A 240 -1.03 14.00 11.65
C ARG A 240 -2.45 14.17 11.09
N PHE A 241 -2.69 15.26 10.36
CA PHE A 241 -3.95 15.46 9.66
C PHE A 241 -4.13 14.39 8.57
N ALA A 242 -3.14 14.21 7.70
CA ALA A 242 -3.21 13.28 6.58
C ALA A 242 -3.40 11.80 7.02
N VAL A 243 -2.67 11.30 8.05
CA VAL A 243 -2.83 9.91 8.57
C VAL A 243 -4.23 9.59 9.02
N ARG A 244 -4.94 10.60 9.51
CA ARG A 244 -6.26 10.44 10.10
C ARG A 244 -7.37 10.62 9.08
N LYS A 245 -7.17 11.46 8.08
CA LYS A 245 -8.22 11.87 7.13
C LYS A 245 -8.15 11.09 5.81
N VAL A 246 -6.96 10.83 5.28
CA VAL A 246 -6.80 10.18 3.97
C VAL A 246 -7.40 8.77 3.93
N PRO A 247 -7.15 7.86 4.91
CA PRO A 247 -7.74 6.52 4.88
C PRO A 247 -9.27 6.55 4.86
N ARG A 248 -9.88 7.42 5.68
CA ARG A 248 -11.35 7.59 5.74
C ARG A 248 -11.92 8.10 4.42
N SER A 249 -11.19 8.97 3.73
CA SER A 249 -11.63 9.50 2.44
C SER A 249 -11.56 8.43 1.35
N ILE A 250 -10.51 7.58 1.37
CA ILE A 250 -10.39 6.41 0.48
C ILE A 250 -11.54 5.43 0.75
N GLU A 251 -11.82 5.08 2.00
CA GLU A 251 -12.93 4.21 2.39
C GLU A 251 -14.29 4.78 1.95
N SER A 252 -14.51 6.08 2.13
CA SER A 252 -15.71 6.79 1.69
C SER A 252 -15.87 6.73 0.16
N ALA A 253 -14.81 6.97 -0.60
CA ALA A 253 -14.84 6.88 -2.06
C ALA A 253 -15.15 5.43 -2.50
N LEU A 254 -14.45 4.43 -1.96
CA LEU A 254 -14.70 3.02 -2.28
C LEU A 254 -16.14 2.60 -1.97
N SER A 255 -16.66 3.01 -0.81
CA SER A 255 -18.05 2.75 -0.41
C SER A 255 -19.06 3.35 -1.41
N LYS A 256 -18.85 4.61 -1.83
CA LYS A 256 -19.69 5.26 -2.87
C LYS A 256 -19.62 4.54 -4.23
N ALA A 257 -18.47 3.95 -4.55
CA ALA A 257 -18.29 3.15 -5.77
C ALA A 257 -18.82 1.72 -5.65
N GLY A 258 -19.19 1.26 -4.45
CA GLY A 258 -19.55 -0.14 -4.21
C GLY A 258 -18.36 -1.10 -4.36
N LEU A 259 -17.13 -0.62 -4.20
CA LEU A 259 -15.89 -1.39 -4.36
C LEU A 259 -15.27 -1.73 -3.01
N SER A 260 -14.58 -2.88 -2.96
CA SER A 260 -13.77 -3.26 -1.81
C SER A 260 -12.33 -2.79 -1.97
N VAL A 261 -11.59 -2.69 -0.85
CA VAL A 261 -10.14 -2.39 -0.87
C VAL A 261 -9.36 -3.40 -1.71
N SER A 262 -9.79 -4.67 -1.75
CA SER A 262 -9.17 -5.71 -2.58
C SER A 262 -9.34 -5.49 -4.09
N SER A 263 -10.14 -4.51 -4.50
CA SER A 263 -10.33 -4.12 -5.91
C SER A 263 -9.31 -3.06 -6.36
N ILE A 264 -8.44 -2.58 -5.45
CA ILE A 264 -7.39 -1.60 -5.77
C ILE A 264 -6.10 -2.33 -6.10
N ASP A 265 -5.62 -2.19 -7.33
CA ASP A 265 -4.29 -2.65 -7.74
C ASP A 265 -3.18 -1.64 -7.35
N TRP A 266 -3.49 -0.35 -7.44
CA TRP A 266 -2.52 0.74 -7.26
C TRP A 266 -3.11 1.89 -6.45
N LEU A 267 -2.32 2.41 -5.51
CA LEU A 267 -2.64 3.62 -4.76
C LEU A 267 -1.68 4.75 -5.18
N LEU A 268 -2.21 5.73 -5.89
CA LEU A 268 -1.46 6.93 -6.32
C LEU A 268 -1.78 8.08 -5.37
N LEU A 269 -0.88 8.33 -4.41
CA LEU A 269 -1.02 9.42 -3.43
C LEU A 269 -0.18 10.63 -3.82
N HIS A 270 -0.62 11.82 -3.42
CA HIS A 270 0.21 13.01 -3.49
C HIS A 270 1.41 12.87 -2.54
N GLN A 271 2.61 12.83 -3.11
CA GLN A 271 3.86 12.57 -2.39
C GLN A 271 4.41 13.88 -1.82
N ILE A 272 4.36 14.04 -0.49
CA ILE A 272 4.99 15.17 0.24
C ILE A 272 6.21 14.61 0.97
N GLY A 273 7.28 14.34 0.22
CA GLY A 273 8.64 14.13 0.73
C GLY A 273 8.81 13.28 2.00
N ASP A 274 8.06 12.20 2.17
CA ASP A 274 8.28 11.25 3.26
C ASP A 274 7.74 9.86 2.88
N GLU A 275 8.61 8.84 2.85
CA GLU A 275 8.21 7.43 2.75
C GLU A 275 7.89 6.82 4.13
N SER A 276 7.99 7.58 5.23
CA SER A 276 7.79 7.10 6.60
C SER A 276 6.35 6.72 6.94
N TRP A 277 5.39 6.99 6.03
CA TRP A 277 4.06 6.37 6.06
C TRP A 277 4.12 4.83 6.05
N GLN A 278 5.20 4.25 5.51
CA GLN A 278 5.46 2.81 5.61
C GLN A 278 6.10 2.38 6.94
N LYS A 279 6.55 3.30 7.81
CA LYS A 279 7.46 3.00 8.94
C LYS A 279 6.98 3.36 10.35
N LYS A 280 5.74 3.80 10.57
CA LYS A 280 5.21 3.97 11.95
C LYS A 280 4.04 3.04 12.27
N ALA A 281 4.41 1.78 12.27
CA ALA A 281 3.80 0.64 12.95
C ALA A 281 4.99 -0.27 13.30
N LEU A 282 5.87 0.18 14.20
CA LEU A 282 7.11 -0.55 14.50
C LEU A 282 6.75 -1.81 15.29
N VAL A 283 6.65 -2.91 14.56
CA VAL A 283 6.77 -4.24 15.14
C VAL A 283 8.26 -4.46 15.43
N VAL A 284 8.62 -4.56 16.70
CA VAL A 284 9.99 -4.84 17.13
C VAL A 284 10.09 -6.32 17.49
N VAL A 285 10.96 -7.06 16.81
CA VAL A 285 11.21 -8.48 17.10
C VAL A 285 12.39 -8.59 18.06
N ARG A 286 12.20 -9.28 19.18
CA ARG A 286 13.22 -9.50 20.22
C ARG A 286 13.20 -10.94 20.68
N GLU A 287 14.26 -11.38 21.36
CA GLU A 287 14.29 -12.69 22.01
C GLU A 287 13.26 -12.77 23.14
N TYR A 288 12.61 -13.92 23.28
CA TYR A 288 11.64 -14.18 24.32
C TYR A 288 12.30 -14.16 25.70
N ASP A 289 11.98 -13.12 26.45
CA ASP A 289 12.21 -13.03 27.89
C ASP A 289 10.97 -13.51 28.67
N GLU A 290 11.13 -14.46 29.59
CA GLU A 290 10.02 -15.07 30.33
C GLU A 290 9.34 -14.07 31.29
N GLU A 291 10.12 -13.28 32.03
CA GLU A 291 9.57 -12.33 33.01
C GLU A 291 8.75 -11.23 32.35
N ARG A 292 9.19 -10.76 31.17
CA ARG A 292 8.56 -9.68 30.43
C ARG A 292 7.38 -10.13 29.59
N HIS A 293 7.48 -11.26 28.90
CA HIS A 293 6.53 -11.58 27.81
C HIS A 293 5.50 -12.66 28.14
N LYS A 294 5.70 -13.49 29.19
CA LYS A 294 4.85 -14.66 29.46
C LYS A 294 3.35 -14.32 29.54
N VAL A 295 2.98 -13.37 30.38
CA VAL A 295 1.57 -13.00 30.61
C VAL A 295 0.91 -12.45 29.34
N SER A 296 1.60 -11.55 28.64
CA SER A 296 1.09 -10.92 27.42
C SER A 296 0.98 -11.92 26.27
N LEU A 297 1.93 -12.84 26.16
CA LEU A 297 1.94 -13.89 25.15
C LEU A 297 0.84 -14.93 25.36
N GLU A 298 0.64 -15.39 26.60
CA GLU A 298 -0.48 -16.30 26.93
C GLU A 298 -1.83 -15.65 26.60
N LYS A 299 -1.97 -14.35 26.84
CA LYS A 299 -3.17 -13.59 26.48
C LYS A 299 -3.36 -13.50 24.96
N MET A 300 -2.29 -13.22 24.22
CA MET A 300 -2.31 -13.19 22.75
C MET A 300 -2.68 -14.56 22.16
N GLU A 301 -2.07 -15.65 22.63
CA GLU A 301 -2.38 -17.00 22.14
C GLU A 301 -3.84 -17.40 22.45
N LYS A 302 -4.37 -17.06 23.63
CA LYS A 302 -5.80 -17.24 23.98
C LYS A 302 -6.74 -16.47 23.05
N LEU A 303 -6.34 -15.28 22.59
CA LEU A 303 -7.12 -14.50 21.61
C LEU A 303 -7.05 -15.10 20.20
N CYS A 304 -5.99 -15.84 19.88
CA CYS A 304 -5.83 -16.57 18.63
C CYS A 304 -6.57 -17.92 18.59
N GLU A 305 -7.13 -18.38 19.72
CA GLU A 305 -7.98 -19.57 19.75
C GLU A 305 -9.31 -19.28 19.04
N VAL A 306 -9.53 -19.94 17.90
CA VAL A 306 -10.72 -19.72 17.07
C VAL A 306 -11.79 -20.77 17.39
N GLY A 307 -12.95 -20.33 17.90
CA GLY A 307 -14.08 -21.21 18.19
C GLY A 307 -15.38 -20.46 18.48
N GLN A 308 -16.53 -20.96 18.00
CA GLN A 308 -17.83 -20.42 18.38
C GLN A 308 -18.18 -20.87 19.81
N ARG A 309 -18.47 -19.92 20.72
CA ARG A 309 -18.95 -20.23 22.09
C ARG A 309 -20.09 -21.25 22.03
N GLY A 310 -19.89 -22.41 22.66
CA GLY A 310 -20.89 -23.48 22.74
C GLY A 310 -20.81 -24.57 21.67
N LYS A 311 -19.77 -24.59 20.82
CA LYS A 311 -19.51 -25.70 19.86
C LYS A 311 -18.13 -26.34 20.08
N PRO A 312 -17.96 -27.63 19.74
CA PRO A 312 -16.65 -28.28 19.75
C PRO A 312 -15.67 -27.47 18.88
N SER A 313 -14.58 -27.03 19.49
CA SER A 313 -13.57 -26.20 18.86
C SER A 313 -12.20 -26.84 19.08
N LEU A 314 -11.33 -26.77 18.08
CA LEU A 314 -9.96 -27.26 18.19
C LEU A 314 -9.15 -26.20 18.95
N VAL A 315 -8.82 -26.48 20.21
CA VAL A 315 -8.00 -25.61 21.05
C VAL A 315 -6.61 -26.21 21.17
N THR A 316 -5.58 -25.40 21.00
CA THR A 316 -4.21 -25.77 21.36
C THR A 316 -3.96 -25.42 22.81
N ASP A 317 -4.26 -26.33 23.74
CA ASP A 317 -3.89 -26.16 25.14
C ASP A 317 -2.37 -26.26 25.28
N LEU A 318 -1.73 -25.15 25.62
CA LEU A 318 -0.30 -25.07 25.90
C LEU A 318 0.01 -25.25 27.40
N MET A 319 -0.98 -25.61 28.22
CA MET A 319 -0.88 -25.74 29.69
C MET A 319 -0.30 -24.48 30.38
N GLY A 320 -0.46 -23.31 29.76
CA GLY A 320 0.14 -22.06 30.26
C GLY A 320 1.67 -21.99 30.12
N ASP A 321 2.28 -22.82 29.28
CA ASP A 321 3.73 -22.80 29.00
C ASP A 321 4.00 -22.44 27.53
N PRO A 322 4.37 -21.18 27.24
CA PRO A 322 4.63 -20.72 25.88
C PRO A 322 5.85 -21.37 25.19
N ILE A 323 6.69 -22.13 25.89
CA ILE A 323 7.88 -22.77 25.30
C ILE A 323 7.80 -24.30 25.25
N CYS A 324 6.70 -24.90 25.73
CA CYS A 324 6.53 -26.36 25.83
C CYS A 324 6.79 -27.11 24.50
N ARG A 325 6.49 -26.49 23.36
CA ARG A 325 6.65 -27.07 22.01
C ARG A 325 8.10 -27.11 21.52
N ILE A 326 9.01 -26.32 22.09
CA ILE A 326 10.40 -26.22 21.64
C ILE A 326 11.44 -26.55 22.71
N ARG A 327 11.06 -26.54 24.00
CA ARG A 327 11.97 -26.77 25.14
C ARG A 327 12.67 -28.14 25.10
N HIS A 328 12.07 -29.14 24.46
CA HIS A 328 12.64 -30.48 24.33
C HIS A 328 13.75 -30.58 23.26
N PHE A 329 14.07 -29.49 22.56
CA PHE A 329 15.15 -29.47 21.59
C PHE A 329 16.41 -28.80 22.16
N PRO A 330 17.59 -29.43 22.00
CA PRO A 330 18.85 -28.97 22.59
C PRO A 330 19.31 -27.61 22.04
N LEU A 331 18.77 -27.17 20.90
CA LEU A 331 18.97 -25.86 20.32
C LEU A 331 17.60 -25.31 19.91
N HIS A 332 17.12 -24.27 20.59
CA HIS A 332 15.88 -23.58 20.26
C HIS A 332 16.05 -22.07 20.46
N VAL A 333 15.27 -21.29 19.72
CA VAL A 333 15.16 -19.84 19.86
C VAL A 333 13.69 -19.47 19.81
N MET A 334 13.28 -18.52 20.62
CA MET A 334 11.95 -17.95 20.56
C MET A 334 12.04 -16.45 20.48
N LEU A 335 11.30 -15.86 19.55
CA LEU A 335 11.26 -14.43 19.34
C LEU A 335 9.82 -13.94 19.53
N VAL A 336 9.67 -12.73 20.05
CA VAL A 336 8.38 -12.06 20.27
C VAL A 336 8.34 -10.80 19.41
N ALA A 337 7.21 -10.57 18.78
CA ALA A 337 6.91 -9.36 18.01
C ALA A 337 6.08 -8.41 18.89
N GLU A 338 6.65 -7.27 19.25
CA GLU A 338 6.02 -6.22 20.06
C GLU A 338 5.56 -5.06 19.18
N TYR A 339 4.37 -4.52 19.40
CA TYR A 339 3.80 -3.40 18.66
C TYR A 339 3.50 -2.21 19.57
N GLY A 340 3.79 -1.00 19.07
CA GLY A 340 3.50 0.26 19.77
C GLY A 340 4.50 0.63 20.87
N GLU A 341 4.36 1.82 21.45
CA GLU A 341 5.26 2.36 22.49
C GLU A 341 5.14 1.60 23.83
N GLU A 342 4.00 0.93 24.06
CA GLU A 342 3.73 0.12 25.26
C GLU A 342 4.22 -1.33 25.15
N GLY A 343 4.73 -1.75 23.98
CA GLY A 343 5.31 -3.09 23.77
C GLY A 343 4.29 -4.23 23.75
N GLU A 344 3.12 -4.03 23.14
CA GLU A 344 2.07 -5.04 23.06
C GLU A 344 2.53 -6.27 22.26
N VAL A 345 2.45 -7.46 22.83
CA VAL A 345 2.83 -8.69 22.12
C VAL A 345 1.76 -9.04 21.08
N VAL A 346 2.14 -8.94 19.80
CA VAL A 346 1.26 -9.19 18.64
C VAL A 346 1.64 -10.43 17.84
N GLY A 347 2.77 -11.06 18.17
CA GLY A 347 3.18 -12.29 17.51
C GLY A 347 4.34 -13.00 18.21
N VAL A 348 4.55 -14.27 17.85
CA VAL A 348 5.62 -15.12 18.38
C VAL A 348 6.19 -16.00 17.27
N ILE A 349 7.51 -16.18 17.27
CA ILE A 349 8.25 -17.06 16.38
C ILE A 349 8.94 -18.11 17.24
N ARG A 350 8.75 -19.39 16.92
CA ARG A 350 9.40 -20.50 17.63
C ARG A 350 10.29 -21.26 16.67
N GLY A 351 11.60 -21.30 16.94
CA GLY A 351 12.60 -22.01 16.14
C GLY A 351 13.25 -23.13 16.94
N CYS A 352 13.53 -24.28 16.31
CA CYS A 352 14.36 -25.33 16.92
C CYS A 352 15.24 -26.03 15.89
N VAL A 353 16.38 -26.56 16.31
CA VAL A 353 17.26 -27.37 15.46
C VAL A 353 17.17 -28.82 15.91
N LYS A 354 16.73 -29.69 15.00
CA LYS A 354 16.76 -31.14 15.16
C LYS A 354 18.00 -31.70 14.50
N THR A 355 18.58 -32.71 15.13
CA THR A 355 19.65 -33.49 14.53
C THR A 355 19.05 -34.77 13.98
N VAL A 356 19.14 -34.98 12.67
CA VAL A 356 18.75 -36.23 12.02
C VAL A 356 19.99 -37.10 11.91
N SER A 357 19.93 -38.30 12.48
CA SER A 357 20.99 -39.30 12.43
C SER A 357 20.61 -40.44 11.48
N ARG A 358 21.63 -41.06 10.88
CA ARG A 358 21.51 -42.32 10.14
C ARG A 358 22.44 -43.33 10.82
N GLY A 359 21.86 -44.25 11.60
CA GLY A 359 22.65 -45.09 12.51
C GLY A 359 23.36 -44.26 13.59
N ASN A 360 24.62 -44.58 13.92
CA ASN A 360 25.40 -43.86 14.93
C ASN A 360 26.06 -42.56 14.42
N SER A 361 25.72 -42.11 13.20
CA SER A 361 26.31 -40.90 12.60
C SER A 361 25.27 -39.80 12.45
N ILE A 362 25.61 -38.58 12.87
CA ILE A 362 24.81 -37.37 12.63
C ILE A 362 24.80 -37.12 11.12
N TYR A 363 23.62 -37.15 10.50
CA TYR A 363 23.45 -37.01 9.06
C TYR A 363 23.24 -35.55 8.65
N VAL A 364 22.36 -34.81 9.35
CA VAL A 364 22.11 -33.38 9.09
C VAL A 364 21.52 -32.68 10.33
N LYS A 365 21.81 -31.38 10.51
CA LYS A 365 21.09 -30.50 11.44
C LYS A 365 20.00 -29.74 10.69
N LEU A 366 18.74 -29.99 11.02
CA LEU A 366 17.55 -29.39 10.41
C LEU A 366 17.00 -28.30 11.33
N ALA A 367 16.98 -27.05 10.87
CA ALA A 367 16.31 -25.95 11.54
C ALA A 367 14.82 -25.91 11.15
N TYR A 368 13.94 -25.93 12.15
CA TYR A 368 12.49 -25.79 12.04
C TYR A 368 12.08 -24.40 12.52
N LEU A 369 11.31 -23.68 11.71
CA LEU A 369 10.62 -22.46 12.10
C LEU A 369 9.12 -22.78 12.18
N LEU A 370 8.59 -22.84 13.40
CA LEU A 370 7.15 -22.91 13.65
C LEU A 370 6.57 -21.50 13.50
N GLY A 371 6.47 -21.07 12.23
CA GLY A 371 5.80 -19.84 11.79
C GLY A 371 6.66 -18.58 11.79
N LEU A 372 7.04 -18.12 10.58
CA LEU A 372 7.12 -16.69 10.22
C LEU A 372 7.20 -16.53 8.68
N ARG A 373 6.49 -15.56 8.10
CA ARG A 373 6.71 -15.04 6.73
C ARG A 373 7.27 -13.61 6.81
N VAL A 374 8.44 -13.28 6.21
CA VAL A 374 8.82 -11.90 5.84
C VAL A 374 9.94 -11.82 4.73
N SER A 375 9.76 -10.85 3.80
CA SER A 375 10.68 -10.07 2.91
C SER A 375 11.31 -10.63 1.61
N GLN A 376 11.40 -9.70 0.65
CA GLN A 376 11.39 -9.77 -0.82
C GLN A 376 12.76 -9.69 -1.53
N GLN A 377 13.87 -10.00 -0.87
CA GLN A 377 15.19 -9.94 -1.55
C GLN A 377 15.72 -11.29 -2.07
N HIS A 378 14.90 -12.35 -2.01
CA HIS A 378 15.17 -13.63 -2.66
C HIS A 378 13.95 -14.02 -3.49
N ARG A 379 14.06 -14.05 -4.82
CA ARG A 379 12.98 -14.50 -5.72
C ARG A 379 12.56 -15.94 -5.38
N PRO A 380 11.29 -16.33 -5.64
CA PRO A 380 10.53 -17.06 -4.65
C PRO A 380 10.50 -18.55 -4.98
N PHE A 381 10.56 -19.37 -3.92
CA PHE A 381 9.91 -20.66 -3.93
C PHE A 381 8.75 -20.58 -2.94
N GLY A 382 7.58 -20.20 -3.42
CA GLY A 382 6.33 -20.22 -2.68
C GLY A 382 5.72 -21.62 -2.73
N VAL A 383 5.16 -22.06 -1.60
CA VAL A 383 4.41 -23.31 -1.49
C VAL A 383 2.99 -23.01 -1.04
N TYR A 384 2.00 -23.57 -1.71
CA TYR A 384 0.63 -23.66 -1.17
C TYR A 384 0.45 -25.00 -0.47
N PHE A 385 0.05 -24.95 0.80
CA PHE A 385 -0.23 -26.13 1.60
C PHE A 385 -1.74 -26.29 1.75
N LEU A 386 -2.26 -27.43 1.31
CA LEU A 386 -3.65 -27.82 1.49
C LEU A 386 -3.71 -28.80 2.66
N TYR A 387 -4.28 -28.33 3.77
CA TYR A 387 -4.41 -29.06 5.02
C TYR A 387 -5.88 -29.26 5.41
N GLY A 388 -6.17 -30.33 6.15
CA GLY A 388 -7.51 -30.60 6.66
C GLY A 388 -8.53 -30.88 5.55
N LEU A 389 -8.08 -31.42 4.42
CA LEU A 389 -8.97 -31.76 3.31
C LEU A 389 -9.90 -32.89 3.72
N HIS A 390 -11.19 -32.67 3.53
CA HIS A 390 -12.23 -33.67 3.75
C HIS A 390 -13.20 -33.65 2.56
N MET A 391 -13.67 -34.82 2.16
CA MET A 391 -14.55 -34.97 1.00
C MET A 391 -15.64 -35.99 1.32
N GLU A 392 -16.89 -35.54 1.24
CA GLU A 392 -18.08 -36.38 1.42
C GLU A 392 -19.13 -36.05 0.34
N GLY A 393 -20.04 -36.99 0.06
CA GLY A 393 -21.18 -36.79 -0.83
C GLY A 393 -20.94 -37.08 -2.31
N LYS A 394 -22.04 -37.23 -3.06
CA LYS A 394 -22.08 -37.67 -4.47
C LYS A 394 -21.22 -36.82 -5.43
N TYR A 395 -20.99 -35.55 -5.08
CA TYR A 395 -20.21 -34.61 -5.89
C TYR A 395 -18.86 -34.23 -5.27
N GLY A 396 -18.51 -34.76 -4.09
CA GLY A 396 -17.30 -34.42 -3.35
C GLY A 396 -16.04 -34.55 -4.21
N ARG A 397 -15.94 -35.62 -5.00
CA ARG A 397 -14.79 -35.86 -5.90
C ARG A 397 -14.63 -34.79 -6.98
N LYS A 398 -15.75 -34.31 -7.55
CA LYS A 398 -15.72 -33.25 -8.57
C LYS A 398 -15.34 -31.90 -7.93
N LEU A 399 -15.89 -31.61 -6.76
CA LEU A 399 -15.61 -30.38 -6.02
C LEU A 399 -14.14 -30.33 -5.57
N MET A 400 -13.63 -31.43 -5.04
CA MET A 400 -12.22 -31.53 -4.61
C MET A 400 -11.25 -31.38 -5.79
N LYS A 401 -11.55 -31.99 -6.95
CA LYS A 401 -10.79 -31.75 -8.19
C LYS A 401 -10.81 -30.28 -8.61
N GLY A 402 -11.98 -29.63 -8.51
CA GLY A 402 -12.13 -28.20 -8.77
C GLY A 402 -11.30 -27.34 -7.81
N LEU A 403 -11.30 -27.67 -6.52
CA LEU A 403 -10.52 -26.98 -5.49
C LEU A 403 -9.02 -27.11 -5.75
N CYS A 404 -8.52 -28.33 -6.01
CA CYS A 404 -7.12 -28.54 -6.36
C CYS A 404 -6.74 -27.80 -7.66
N GLY A 405 -7.62 -27.79 -8.67
CA GLY A 405 -7.42 -27.04 -9.91
C GLY A 405 -7.41 -25.52 -9.72
N PHE A 406 -8.27 -25.00 -8.84
CA PHE A 406 -8.32 -23.59 -8.48
C PHE A 406 -7.03 -23.14 -7.81
N VAL A 407 -6.59 -23.87 -6.78
CA VAL A 407 -5.32 -23.62 -6.08
C VAL A 407 -4.12 -23.77 -7.02
N HIS A 408 -4.19 -24.70 -7.98
CA HIS A 408 -3.19 -24.85 -9.03
C HIS A 408 -3.09 -23.66 -9.97
N ASN A 409 -4.22 -23.14 -10.43
CA ASN A 409 -4.24 -21.97 -11.31
C ASN A 409 -3.77 -20.73 -10.56
N MET A 410 -4.18 -20.55 -9.29
CA MET A 410 -3.64 -19.51 -8.42
C MET A 410 -2.11 -19.62 -8.31
N ALA A 411 -1.59 -20.82 -8.06
CA ALA A 411 -0.15 -21.07 -7.98
C ALA A 411 0.59 -20.84 -9.31
N ARG A 412 -0.04 -21.18 -10.44
CA ARG A 412 0.54 -21.01 -11.78
C ARG A 412 0.63 -19.54 -12.19
N ASP A 413 -0.37 -18.74 -11.84
CA ASP A 413 -0.49 -17.35 -12.28
C ASP A 413 0.28 -16.40 -11.33
N GLU A 414 0.68 -16.87 -10.14
CA GLU A 414 1.67 -16.21 -9.27
C GLU A 414 3.11 -16.64 -9.64
N GLY A 415 3.90 -15.71 -10.21
CA GLY A 415 5.30 -15.93 -10.65
C GLY A 415 6.33 -16.28 -9.57
N GLY A 416 5.87 -16.63 -8.36
CA GLY A 416 6.66 -17.04 -7.22
C GLY A 416 6.31 -18.40 -6.61
N CYS A 417 5.19 -19.03 -6.99
CA CYS A 417 4.81 -20.32 -6.42
C CYS A 417 5.30 -21.48 -7.30
N GLY A 418 6.04 -22.42 -6.71
CA GLY A 418 6.64 -23.55 -7.42
C GLY A 418 6.03 -24.91 -7.07
N VAL A 419 5.39 -25.05 -5.91
CA VAL A 419 4.92 -26.35 -5.38
C VAL A 419 3.60 -26.23 -4.63
N ILE A 420 2.74 -27.24 -4.80
CA ILE A 420 1.50 -27.43 -4.03
C ILE A 420 1.66 -28.75 -3.28
N VAL A 421 1.49 -28.70 -1.97
CA VAL A 421 1.57 -29.88 -1.11
C VAL A 421 0.21 -30.08 -0.45
N ALA A 422 -0.35 -31.28 -0.61
CA ALA A 422 -1.53 -31.70 0.12
C ALA A 422 -1.11 -32.80 1.10
N GLU A 423 -1.44 -32.62 2.37
CA GLU A 423 -1.26 -33.70 3.35
C GLU A 423 -2.45 -34.65 3.24
N LEU A 424 -2.19 -35.89 2.85
CA LEU A 424 -3.21 -36.91 2.69
C LEU A 424 -2.79 -38.17 3.42
N GLY A 425 -3.69 -38.68 4.26
CA GLY A 425 -3.51 -39.99 4.85
C GLY A 425 -3.48 -41.08 3.77
N GLN A 426 -2.80 -42.17 4.05
CA GLN A 426 -2.68 -43.32 3.15
C GLN A 426 -4.03 -43.95 2.75
N ARG A 427 -5.05 -43.78 3.58
CA ARG A 427 -6.44 -44.24 3.36
C ARG A 427 -7.42 -43.08 3.17
N ASP A 428 -6.92 -41.88 2.91
CA ASP A 428 -7.76 -40.70 2.74
C ASP A 428 -8.51 -40.79 1.40
N PRO A 429 -9.86 -40.81 1.38
CA PRO A 429 -10.65 -40.85 0.15
C PRO A 429 -10.40 -39.62 -0.75
N VAL A 430 -9.88 -38.52 -0.20
CA VAL A 430 -9.47 -37.33 -0.93
C VAL A 430 -8.33 -37.62 -1.92
N LYS A 431 -7.48 -38.63 -1.63
CA LYS A 431 -6.34 -39.02 -2.47
C LYS A 431 -6.72 -39.29 -3.92
N GLU A 432 -7.87 -39.91 -4.17
CA GLU A 432 -8.35 -40.23 -5.52
C GLU A 432 -8.83 -38.99 -6.32
N ALA A 433 -9.05 -37.87 -5.63
CA ALA A 433 -9.50 -36.62 -6.21
C ALA A 433 -8.35 -35.62 -6.44
N VAL A 434 -7.21 -35.78 -5.77
CA VAL A 434 -6.05 -34.88 -5.93
C VAL A 434 -5.34 -35.18 -7.27
N PRO A 435 -5.15 -34.19 -8.16
CA PRO A 435 -4.52 -34.42 -9.45
C PRO A 435 -3.00 -34.68 -9.35
N HIS A 436 -2.49 -35.65 -10.11
CA HIS A 436 -1.07 -35.88 -10.28
C HIS A 436 -0.53 -35.10 -11.50
N TRP A 437 -0.02 -33.88 -11.30
CA TRP A 437 0.48 -33.04 -12.39
C TRP A 437 1.93 -33.38 -12.80
N ARG A 438 2.22 -33.40 -14.10
CA ARG A 438 3.50 -33.85 -14.68
C ARG A 438 4.74 -33.03 -14.32
N LYS A 439 4.61 -31.81 -13.77
CA LYS A 439 5.78 -30.98 -13.40
C LYS A 439 6.42 -31.33 -12.06
N PHE A 440 5.80 -32.21 -11.27
CA PHE A 440 6.46 -32.98 -10.22
C PHE A 440 5.71 -34.31 -10.05
N SER A 441 5.99 -35.26 -10.94
CA SER A 441 5.59 -36.65 -10.76
C SER A 441 6.84 -37.48 -10.54
N TRP A 442 7.11 -37.86 -9.30
CA TRP A 442 7.95 -39.04 -9.05
C TRP A 442 7.01 -40.21 -8.87
N ALA A 443 7.15 -41.20 -9.76
CA ALA A 443 6.26 -42.34 -9.90
C ALA A 443 6.47 -43.41 -8.82
N GLU A 444 7.38 -43.18 -7.86
CA GLU A 444 7.64 -44.08 -6.75
C GLU A 444 7.63 -43.30 -5.43
N ASP A 445 6.43 -43.02 -4.94
CA ASP A 445 6.18 -43.05 -3.50
C ASP A 445 5.01 -43.98 -3.26
N MET A 446 5.34 -45.28 -3.28
CA MET A 446 4.56 -46.27 -2.56
C MET A 446 4.58 -45.90 -1.08
N TRP A 447 3.39 -45.63 -0.56
CA TRP A 447 3.11 -45.87 0.85
C TRP A 447 2.13 -47.05 0.90
N CYS A 448 2.50 -48.22 1.46
CA CYS A 448 1.65 -49.17 2.25
C CYS A 448 2.45 -50.39 2.76
N ILE A 449 2.13 -51.13 3.83
CA ILE A 449 1.41 -51.04 5.13
C ILE A 449 1.79 -52.37 5.86
N LYS A 450 2.15 -52.30 7.15
CA LYS A 450 1.99 -53.25 8.31
C LYS A 450 1.86 -54.79 8.13
N ASN A 451 2.46 -55.56 9.06
CA ASN A 451 1.73 -56.63 9.79
C ASN A 451 2.25 -56.80 11.24
N LEU A 452 1.33 -57.06 12.18
CA LEU A 452 1.61 -57.46 13.55
C LEU A 452 1.43 -58.98 13.64
N GLU A 453 2.54 -59.63 14.02
CA GLU A 453 2.75 -60.97 14.56
C GLU A 453 2.46 -62.22 13.71
N ASP A 454 3.48 -63.09 13.63
CA ASP A 454 3.31 -64.52 13.88
C ASP A 454 4.50 -65.03 14.69
N SER A 455 4.17 -65.64 15.83
CA SER A 455 5.07 -66.23 16.81
C SER A 455 5.97 -67.31 16.22
N ARG A 456 7.27 -67.31 16.57
CA ARG A 456 8.05 -68.50 16.95
C ARG A 456 9.44 -68.11 17.44
N GLU A 457 9.67 -68.44 18.72
CA GLU A 457 10.96 -68.78 19.33
C GLU A 457 11.97 -67.63 19.55
N ILE A 458 12.55 -67.37 20.73
CA ILE A 458 12.61 -68.06 22.04
C ILE A 458 13.15 -67.02 23.05
N SER A 459 12.56 -67.02 24.25
CA SER A 459 13.09 -66.71 25.61
C SER A 459 13.68 -65.32 25.93
N GLU A 460 13.45 -64.70 27.11
CA GLU A 460 12.92 -65.19 28.38
C GLU A 460 12.47 -64.00 29.29
N LYS A 461 11.28 -64.15 29.90
CA LYS A 461 10.75 -63.52 31.15
C LYS A 461 9.98 -62.18 31.13
N CYS A 462 8.64 -62.30 31.05
CA CYS A 462 7.63 -61.49 31.79
C CYS A 462 7.46 -62.06 33.22
N GLY A 463 7.34 -61.30 34.33
CA GLY A 463 6.25 -60.45 34.87
C GLY A 463 6.31 -60.48 36.44
N PRO A 464 5.46 -59.81 37.27
CA PRO A 464 4.17 -59.10 37.05
C PRO A 464 4.19 -57.60 37.49
N PHE A 465 3.45 -56.66 36.91
CA PHE A 465 1.99 -56.49 37.02
C PHE A 465 1.40 -55.84 35.76
N ASP A 466 0.29 -56.44 35.34
CA ASP A 466 -0.52 -56.19 34.15
C ASP A 466 -1.80 -55.44 34.58
N TRP A 467 -2.08 -54.28 33.98
CA TRP A 467 -3.33 -53.52 34.14
C TRP A 467 -4.14 -53.46 32.84
N SER A 468 -3.92 -54.39 31.92
CA SER A 468 -4.87 -54.60 30.84
C SER A 468 -6.17 -55.21 31.38
N THR A 469 -7.29 -54.61 30.97
CA THR A 469 -8.67 -55.15 30.89
C THR A 469 -9.72 -54.73 31.96
N SER A 470 -10.51 -53.69 31.66
CA SER A 470 -11.92 -53.80 31.18
C SER A 470 -12.42 -52.43 30.66
N ARG A 471 -12.59 -52.28 29.33
CA ARG A 471 -13.83 -52.34 28.51
C ARG A 471 -14.72 -51.08 28.49
N SER A 472 -14.78 -50.47 27.30
CA SER A 472 -15.93 -49.80 26.64
C SER A 472 -16.54 -48.57 27.36
N SER A 473 -16.31 -47.34 26.91
CA SER A 473 -16.98 -46.80 25.71
C SER A 473 -16.42 -45.43 25.29
N SER A 474 -15.86 -45.31 24.07
CA SER A 474 -15.93 -44.11 23.21
C SER A 474 -15.11 -44.35 21.91
N PRO A 475 -15.64 -44.01 20.71
CA PRO A 475 -14.99 -44.24 19.44
C PRO A 475 -14.11 -43.05 19.02
N VAL A 476 -13.05 -42.75 19.77
CA VAL A 476 -11.99 -41.82 19.31
C VAL A 476 -10.65 -42.34 19.79
N ILE A 477 -9.83 -42.80 18.84
CA ILE A 477 -8.41 -43.12 19.07
C ILE A 477 -7.63 -41.87 18.65
N PHE A 478 -7.08 -41.14 19.63
CA PHE A 478 -6.04 -40.14 19.42
C PHE A 478 -4.69 -40.83 19.60
N VAL A 479 -3.75 -40.60 18.68
CA VAL A 479 -2.36 -41.06 18.78
C VAL A 479 -1.48 -39.82 18.90
N ASP A 480 -0.73 -39.70 20.00
CA ASP A 480 0.29 -38.67 20.21
C ASP A 480 1.47 -38.93 19.25
N PRO A 481 1.92 -37.95 18.45
CA PRO A 481 3.07 -38.11 17.56
C PRO A 481 4.44 -38.13 18.29
N ARG A 482 4.48 -38.36 19.61
CA ARG A 482 5.71 -38.56 20.41
C ARG A 482 5.97 -40.00 20.84
N ASP A 483 5.06 -40.95 20.60
CA ASP A 483 5.30 -42.37 20.92
C ASP A 483 5.86 -43.16 19.74
N PHE A 484 7.01 -42.72 19.21
CA PHE A 484 8.05 -43.56 18.58
C PHE A 484 9.43 -42.91 18.71
#